data_AF-A0A656Z2L2-F1
#
_entry.id   AF-A0A656Z2L2-F1
#
_cell.length_a   1.000
_cell.length_b   1.000
_cell.length_c   1.000
_cell.angle_alpha   90.00
_cell.angle_beta   90.00
_cell.angle_gamma   90.00
#
_symmetry.space_group_name_H-M   'P 1'
#
loop_
_entity.id
_entity.type
_entity.pdbx_description
1 polymer ?
#
loop_
_entity_poly.entity_id
_entity_poly.type
_entity_poly.pdbx_seq_one_letter_code
_entity_poly.pdbx_strand_id
1 'polypeptide(L)'
;TLAKDQQASPQVADCIASAYDYVKKSKKYDRLGFTKADIAAATTNDKSSKFSAKDASKVSAVISVPGEARNRSGAQWDTITLRCGITGGKLKAIELAPGKGAK
;
A
#
# COMPACT_ATOMS: atom_id res chain seq x y z
N THR A 1 9.53 -3.60 25.82
CA THR A 1 8.38 -3.74 24.89
C THR A 1 8.88 -4.39 23.62
N LEU A 2 9.44 -5.60 23.70
CA LEU A 2 8.77 -6.89 23.47
C LEU A 2 7.84 -6.95 22.24
N ALA A 3 8.41 -7.48 21.16
CA ALA A 3 7.80 -8.33 20.14
C ALA A 3 7.41 -7.72 18.78
N LYS A 4 8.28 -8.02 17.80
CA LYS A 4 8.00 -8.49 16.43
C LYS A 4 8.25 -7.49 15.30
N ASP A 5 9.54 -7.28 15.09
CA ASP A 5 10.11 -6.47 14.02
C ASP A 5 10.16 -7.16 12.63
N GLN A 6 9.81 -8.44 12.44
CA GLN A 6 10.13 -9.11 11.15
C GLN A 6 9.10 -10.09 10.57
N GLN A 7 7.81 -9.90 10.85
CA GLN A 7 6.78 -10.53 10.03
C GLN A 7 5.66 -9.52 9.86
N ALA A 8 5.38 -9.15 8.61
CA ALA A 8 4.36 -8.16 8.23
C ALA A 8 3.23 -8.12 9.24
N SER A 9 2.96 -6.95 9.84
CA SER A 9 1.86 -6.84 10.79
C SER A 9 0.57 -7.31 10.09
N PRO A 10 -0.41 -7.88 10.82
CA PRO A 10 -1.67 -8.33 10.21
C PRO A 10 -2.32 -7.25 9.33
N GLN A 11 -2.14 -5.98 9.71
CA GLN A 11 -2.63 -4.83 8.96
C GLN A 11 -1.90 -4.61 7.62
N VAL A 12 -0.60 -4.91 7.54
CA VAL A 12 0.16 -4.88 6.26
C VAL A 12 -0.31 -6.02 5.35
N ALA A 13 -0.57 -7.21 5.90
CA ALA A 13 -1.11 -8.32 5.13
C ALA A 13 -2.50 -8.00 4.57
N ASP A 14 -3.41 -7.46 5.38
CA ASP A 14 -4.75 -7.02 4.97
C ASP A 14 -4.69 -5.92 3.92
N CYS A 15 -3.75 -4.97 4.07
CA CYS A 15 -3.50 -3.90 3.12
C CYS A 15 -3.11 -4.45 1.74
N ILE A 16 -2.13 -5.37 1.70
CA ILE A 16 -1.66 -5.99 0.45
C ILE A 16 -2.77 -6.85 -0.18
N ALA A 17 -3.48 -7.66 0.61
CA ALA A 17 -4.59 -8.47 0.12
C ALA A 17 -5.68 -7.59 -0.54
N SER A 18 -6.05 -6.50 0.15
CA SER A 18 -7.01 -5.53 -0.38
C SER A 18 -6.50 -4.82 -1.64
N ALA A 19 -5.18 -4.62 -1.76
CA ALA A 19 -4.56 -4.07 -2.96
C ALA A 19 -4.70 -5.00 -4.17
N TYR A 20 -4.51 -6.32 -3.97
CA TYR A 20 -4.75 -7.30 -5.02
C TYR A 20 -6.21 -7.28 -5.49
N ASP A 21 -7.17 -7.16 -4.57
CA ASP A 21 -8.58 -7.02 -4.94
C ASP A 21 -8.90 -5.69 -5.62
N TYR A 22 -8.24 -4.61 -5.20
CA TYR A 22 -8.34 -3.30 -5.85
C TYR A 22 -7.80 -3.33 -7.29
N VAL A 23 -6.65 -3.99 -7.52
CA VAL A 23 -6.04 -4.11 -8.87
C VAL A 23 -6.89 -4.93 -9.82
N LYS A 24 -7.59 -5.97 -9.36
CA LYS A 24 -8.53 -6.72 -10.22
C LYS A 24 -9.57 -5.81 -10.89
N LYS A 25 -9.97 -4.73 -10.22
CA LYS A 25 -10.95 -3.73 -10.71
C LYS A 25 -10.29 -2.52 -11.38
N SER A 26 -8.98 -2.38 -11.28
CA SER A 26 -8.23 -1.26 -11.86
C SER A 26 -8.23 -1.33 -13.38
N LYS A 27 -8.31 -0.16 -14.05
CA LYS A 27 -8.13 -0.05 -15.50
C LYS A 27 -6.65 0.09 -15.89
N LYS A 28 -5.81 0.57 -14.97
CA LYS A 28 -4.39 0.92 -15.23
C LYS A 28 -3.44 -0.24 -14.97
N TYR A 29 -3.63 -0.96 -13.87
CA TYR A 29 -2.73 -2.02 -13.43
C TYR A 29 -3.46 -3.36 -13.43
N ASP A 30 -2.75 -4.44 -13.72
CA ASP A 30 -3.32 -5.79 -13.72
C ASP A 30 -2.63 -6.76 -12.75
N ARG A 31 -1.40 -6.46 -12.32
CA ARG A 31 -0.68 -7.22 -11.30
C ARG A 31 0.05 -6.32 -10.32
N LEU A 32 0.25 -6.85 -9.11
CA LEU A 32 1.12 -6.26 -8.08
C LEU A 32 2.27 -7.21 -7.78
N GLY A 33 3.45 -6.62 -7.60
CA GLY A 33 4.68 -7.30 -7.21
C GLY A 33 5.17 -6.71 -5.89
N PHE A 34 5.07 -7.50 -4.82
CA PHE A 34 5.65 -7.16 -3.53
C PHE A 34 6.64 -8.26 -3.15
N THR A 35 7.87 -7.88 -2.85
CA THR A 35 8.89 -8.78 -2.32
C THR A 35 8.83 -8.84 -0.80
N LYS A 36 9.49 -9.83 -0.19
CA LYS A 36 9.62 -9.88 1.28
C LYS A 36 10.32 -8.63 1.83
N ALA A 37 11.28 -8.08 1.09
CA ALA A 37 11.98 -6.86 1.46
C ALA A 37 11.05 -5.66 1.44
N ASP A 38 10.17 -5.56 0.45
CA ASP A 38 9.17 -4.48 0.37
C ASP A 38 8.20 -4.52 1.56
N ILE A 39 7.74 -5.72 1.90
CA ILE A 39 6.84 -5.94 3.03
C ILE A 39 7.54 -5.62 4.35
N ALA A 40 8.82 -5.96 4.49
CA ALA A 40 9.62 -5.61 5.67
C ALA A 40 9.91 -4.10 5.75
N ALA A 41 9.99 -3.42 4.60
CA ALA A 41 10.16 -1.97 4.51
C ALA A 41 8.84 -1.19 4.65
N ALA A 42 7.72 -1.88 4.91
CA ALA A 42 6.44 -1.23 5.14
C ALA A 42 6.51 -0.31 6.36
N THR A 43 5.99 0.91 6.22
CA THR A 43 5.95 1.91 7.29
C THR A 43 4.51 2.22 7.66
N THR A 44 4.26 2.50 8.93
CA THR A 44 2.95 2.91 9.42
C THR A 44 3.06 4.29 10.05
N ASN A 45 2.28 5.24 9.56
CA ASN A 45 2.13 6.57 10.14
C ASN A 45 0.80 6.64 10.91
N ASP A 46 0.86 6.45 12.22
CA ASP A 46 -0.25 6.46 13.18
C ASP A 46 -0.71 7.87 13.61
N LYS A 47 -0.02 8.91 13.12
CA LYS A 47 -0.35 10.33 13.40
C LYS A 47 -1.02 11.02 12.21
N SER A 48 -1.34 10.25 11.17
CA SER A 48 -1.95 10.82 9.97
C SER A 48 -3.43 11.11 10.21
N SER A 49 -3.85 12.36 10.00
CA SER A 49 -5.26 12.78 10.04
C SER A 49 -5.92 12.82 8.66
N LYS A 50 -5.13 12.56 7.61
CA LYS A 50 -5.54 12.54 6.20
C LYS A 50 -4.95 11.31 5.51
N PHE A 51 -5.70 10.70 4.60
CA PHE A 51 -5.26 9.49 3.92
C PHE A 51 -4.18 9.77 2.86
N SER A 52 -4.45 10.67 1.92
CA SER A 52 -3.49 11.10 0.91
C SER A 52 -3.73 12.55 0.49
N ALA A 53 -2.85 13.09 -0.36
CA ALA A 53 -3.05 14.42 -0.95
C ALA A 53 -4.21 14.44 -1.97
N LYS A 54 -4.54 13.28 -2.57
CA LYS A 54 -5.65 13.13 -3.52
C LYS A 54 -6.96 12.77 -2.84
N ASP A 55 -6.87 12.11 -1.69
CA ASP A 55 -8.01 11.71 -0.88
C ASP A 55 -7.80 12.15 0.57
N ALA A 56 -8.43 13.26 0.94
CA ALA A 56 -8.33 13.85 2.28
C ALA A 56 -9.20 13.13 3.33
N SER A 57 -9.69 11.91 3.04
CA SER A 57 -10.44 11.09 4.00
C SER A 57 -9.73 11.02 5.34
N LYS A 58 -10.49 11.25 6.41
CA LYS A 58 -9.99 11.13 7.78
C LYS A 58 -9.67 9.68 8.07
N VAL A 59 -8.40 9.43 8.37
CA VAL A 59 -7.90 8.13 8.81
C VAL A 59 -7.19 8.31 10.15
N SER A 60 -7.01 7.22 10.88
CA SER A 60 -6.22 7.19 12.11
C SER A 60 -4.78 6.74 11.86
N ALA A 61 -4.52 5.98 10.79
CA ALA A 61 -3.17 5.63 10.39
C ALA A 61 -3.08 5.44 8.87
N VAL A 62 -1.88 5.59 8.33
CA VAL A 62 -1.58 5.27 6.92
C VAL A 62 -0.43 4.28 6.87
N ILE A 63 -0.68 3.10 6.32
CA ILE A 63 0.35 2.11 6.03
C ILE A 63 0.86 2.38 4.61
N SER A 64 2.18 2.46 4.45
CA SER A 64 2.85 2.65 3.16
C SER A 64 3.76 1.46 2.90
N VAL A 65 3.48 0.72 1.83
CA VAL A 65 4.26 -0.44 1.38
C VAL A 65 4.89 -0.10 0.03
N PRO A 66 6.22 -0.09 -0.11
CA PRO A 66 6.85 0.01 -1.42
C PRO A 66 6.53 -1.22 -2.26
N GLY A 67 6.67 -1.14 -3.58
CA GLY A 67 6.51 -2.29 -4.46
C GLY A 67 6.37 -1.89 -5.91
N GLU A 68 5.84 -2.81 -6.71
CA GLU A 68 5.70 -2.63 -8.15
C GLU A 68 4.28 -2.99 -8.61
N ALA A 69 3.80 -2.31 -9.65
CA ALA A 69 2.55 -2.64 -10.31
C ALA A 69 2.76 -2.75 -11.82
N ARG A 70 2.29 -3.86 -12.40
CA ARG A 70 2.36 -4.07 -13.84
C ARG A 70 1.23 -3.31 -14.53
N ASN A 71 1.58 -2.49 -15.50
CA ASN A 71 0.62 -1.79 -16.34
C ASN A 71 -0.16 -2.79 -17.20
N ARG A 72 -1.48 -2.67 -17.25
CA ARG A 72 -2.35 -3.56 -18.02
C ARG A 72 -2.09 -3.45 -19.53
N SER A 73 -1.73 -2.26 -20.02
CA SER A 73 -1.54 -2.00 -21.44
C SER A 73 -0.18 -2.46 -21.98
N GLY A 74 0.68 -3.05 -21.15
CA GLY A 74 2.00 -3.50 -21.56
C GLY A 74 2.64 -4.50 -20.58
N ALA A 75 3.93 -4.74 -20.74
CA ALA A 75 4.72 -5.58 -19.83
C ALA A 75 5.51 -4.76 -18.79
N GLN A 76 5.32 -3.44 -18.78
CA GLN A 76 6.07 -2.51 -17.93
C GLN A 76 5.60 -2.60 -16.47
N TRP A 77 6.56 -2.63 -15.57
CA TRP A 77 6.34 -2.54 -14.12
C TRP A 77 6.66 -1.12 -13.67
N ASP A 78 5.67 -0.45 -13.07
CA ASP A 78 5.86 0.84 -12.44
C ASP A 78 6.23 0.62 -10.97
N THR A 79 7.24 1.32 -10.48
CA THR A 79 7.44 1.43 -9.03
C THR A 79 6.28 2.20 -8.42
N ILE A 80 5.67 1.64 -7.39
CA ILE A 80 4.53 2.21 -6.68
C ILE A 80 4.76 2.24 -5.17
N THR A 81 3.95 3.03 -4.49
CA THR A 81 3.78 2.95 -3.05
C THR A 81 2.31 2.68 -2.78
N LEU A 82 2.02 1.48 -2.27
CA LEU A 82 0.70 1.12 -1.80
C LEU A 82 0.44 1.84 -0.49
N ARG A 83 -0.60 2.67 -0.46
CA ARG A 83 -1.07 3.35 0.75
C ARG A 83 -2.40 2.77 1.18
N CYS A 84 -2.49 2.42 2.46
CA CYS A 84 -3.68 1.89 3.07
C CYS A 84 -4.07 2.75 4.27
N GLY A 85 -5.24 3.37 4.18
CA GLY A 85 -5.81 4.23 5.20
C GLY A 85 -6.58 3.40 6.21
N ILE A 86 -6.13 3.40 7.45
CA ILE A 86 -6.74 2.67 8.56
C ILE A 86 -7.54 3.63 9.42
N THR A 87 -8.77 3.28 9.79
CA THR A 87 -9.58 4.04 10.76
C THR A 87 -10.18 3.07 11.77
N GLY A 88 -9.92 3.28 13.06
CA GLY A 88 -10.43 2.39 14.11
C GLY A 88 -9.98 0.94 13.93
N GLY A 89 -8.75 0.73 13.46
CA GLY A 89 -8.17 -0.59 13.22
C GLY A 89 -8.64 -1.29 11.93
N LYS A 90 -9.48 -0.67 11.10
CA LYS A 90 -9.99 -1.25 9.84
C LYS A 90 -9.49 -0.48 8.63
N LEU A 91 -9.22 -1.19 7.53
CA LEU A 91 -8.94 -0.57 6.24
C LEU A 91 -10.18 0.21 5.76
N LYS A 92 -9.97 1.47 5.37
CA LYS A 92 -11.00 2.38 4.86
C LYS A 92 -10.70 2.90 3.48
N ALA A 93 -9.44 3.11 3.17
CA ALA A 93 -9.03 3.69 1.90
C ALA A 93 -7.79 2.99 1.36
N ILE A 94 -7.68 2.93 0.04
CA ILE A 94 -6.56 2.30 -0.65
C ILE A 94 -6.14 3.14 -1.84
N GLU A 95 -4.84 3.32 -2.02
CA GLU A 95 -4.27 4.13 -3.09
C GLU A 95 -2.98 3.47 -3.58
N LEU A 96 -2.87 3.32 -4.90
CA LEU A 96 -1.61 2.99 -5.56
C LEU A 96 -0.98 4.29 -6.03
N ALA A 97 -0.12 4.87 -5.19
CA ALA A 97 0.62 6.07 -5.55
C ALA A 97 1.79 5.69 -6.45
N PRO A 98 2.11 6.46 -7.50
CA PRO A 98 3.37 6.29 -8.21
C PRO A 98 4.52 6.47 -7.21
N GLY A 99 5.43 5.50 -7.19
CA GLY A 99 6.60 5.53 -6.33
C GLY A 99 7.56 6.61 -6.83
N LYS A 100 8.29 7.24 -5.91
CA LYS A 100 9.46 8.04 -6.27
C LYS A 100 10.59 7.07 -6.61
N GLY A 101 10.52 6.50 -7.81
CA GLY A 101 11.43 5.48 -8.31
C GLY A 101 11.36 5.37 -9.82
N ALA A 102 11.27 6.50 -10.52
CA ALA A 102 11.63 6.58 -11.93
C ALA A 102 12.95 7.35 -12.00
N LYS A 103 14.04 6.62 -12.17
CA LYS A 103 15.21 7.12 -12.87
C LYS A 103 15.26 6.41 -14.21
#